data_AF-A0A7V2F0M9-F1
#
_entry.id   AF-A0A7V2F0M9-F1
#
_cell.length_a   1.000
_cell.length_b   1.000
_cell.length_c   1.000
_cell.angle_alpha   90.00
_cell.angle_beta   90.00
_cell.angle_gamma   90.00
#
_symmetry.space_group_name_H-M   'P 1'
#
loop_
_entity.id
_entity.type
_entity.pdbx_description
1 polymer ?
#
loop_
_entity_poly.entity_id
_entity_poly.type
_entity_poly.pdbx_seq_one_letter_code
_entity_poly.pdbx_strand_id
1 'polypeptide(L)'
;MPHGKTSDKDNLKLIGKMELTMETAKELNFFGIAALFVFGAVFIEAYVLLTGKNGTDIRVDLIFVLMIPLAVMVHELAHGLVMGFFGGRPKFGFGIAHKLLPYFYATAQTFFKRNQ
;
A
#
# COMPACT_ATOMS: atom_id res chain seq x y z
N MET A 1 46.46 -2.46 3.46
CA MET A 1 45.20 -3.04 3.95
C MET A 1 44.08 -2.09 3.58
N PRO A 2 43.22 -2.39 2.59
CA PRO A 2 42.18 -1.46 2.17
C PRO A 2 40.91 -1.65 3.01
N HIS A 3 40.42 -0.54 3.56
CA HIS A 3 39.16 -0.42 4.28
C HIS A 3 37.97 -0.82 3.39
N GLY A 4 37.25 -1.87 3.79
CA GLY A 4 35.94 -2.20 3.22
C GLY A 4 34.91 -1.15 3.63
N LYS A 5 34.31 -0.47 2.65
CA LYS A 5 33.10 0.34 2.86
C LYS A 5 31.96 -0.63 3.19
N THR A 6 31.54 -0.67 4.46
CA THR A 6 30.29 -1.30 4.86
C THR A 6 29.15 -0.57 4.14
N SER A 7 28.35 -1.34 3.41
CA SER A 7 27.23 -0.83 2.62
C SER A 7 26.14 -0.37 3.60
N ASP A 8 25.52 0.77 3.35
CA ASP A 8 24.44 1.37 4.17
C ASP A 8 23.26 0.43 4.45
N LYS A 9 23.18 -0.70 3.72
CA LYS A 9 22.27 -1.82 3.95
C LYS A 9 22.49 -2.54 5.30
N ASP A 10 23.67 -2.43 5.90
CA ASP A 10 24.04 -3.12 7.14
C ASP A 10 23.47 -2.43 8.40
N ASN A 11 22.90 -1.21 8.26
CA ASN A 11 22.28 -0.44 9.34
C ASN A 11 20.74 -0.50 9.35
N LEU A 12 20.13 -1.40 8.58
CA LEU A 12 18.69 -1.64 8.65
C LEU A 12 18.35 -2.38 9.95
N LYS A 13 18.17 -1.62 11.04
CA LYS A 13 17.74 -2.15 12.34
C LYS A 13 16.36 -2.79 12.16
N LEU A 14 16.31 -4.12 12.22
CA LEU A 14 15.07 -4.88 12.15
C LEU A 14 14.15 -4.41 13.30
N ILE A 15 13.06 -3.72 12.95
CA ILE A 15 12.18 -3.04 13.92
C ILE A 15 11.20 -4.02 14.61
N GLY A 16 11.20 -5.29 14.18
CA GLY A 16 10.43 -6.40 14.74
C GLY A 16 10.36 -7.59 13.78
N LYS A 17 10.15 -8.79 14.30
CA LYS A 17 9.80 -9.98 13.51
C LYS A 17 8.32 -10.29 13.73
N MET A 18 7.57 -10.42 12.63
CA MET A 18 6.18 -10.87 12.67
C MET A 18 6.17 -12.37 12.38
N GLU A 19 5.84 -13.18 13.39
CA GLU A 19 5.67 -14.63 13.21
C GLU A 19 4.21 -14.93 12.91
N LEU A 20 3.93 -15.31 11.66
CA LEU A 20 2.62 -15.72 11.18
C LEU A 20 2.59 -17.24 11.04
N THR A 21 1.47 -17.87 11.38
CA THR A 21 1.24 -19.26 11.01
C THR A 21 1.05 -19.34 9.49
N MET A 22 1.36 -20.49 8.89
CA MET A 22 1.13 -20.71 7.46
C MET A 22 -0.33 -20.51 7.07
N GLU A 23 -1.25 -20.82 7.97
CA GLU A 23 -2.69 -20.62 7.78
C GLU A 23 -3.05 -19.14 7.71
N THR A 24 -2.65 -18.33 8.69
CA THR A 24 -2.88 -16.88 8.69
C THR A 24 -2.21 -16.19 7.50
N ALA A 25 -1.02 -16.64 7.09
CA ALA A 25 -0.34 -16.10 5.91
C ALA A 25 -1.11 -16.39 4.61
N LYS A 26 -1.75 -17.57 4.50
CA LYS A 26 -2.61 -17.91 3.35
C LYS A 26 -3.89 -17.09 3.34
N GLU A 27 -4.54 -16.92 4.49
CA GLU A 27 -5.73 -16.08 4.63
C GLU A 27 -5.44 -14.63 4.24
N LEU A 28 -4.36 -14.05 4.77
CA LEU A 28 -3.96 -12.69 4.45
C LEU A 28 -3.70 -12.50 2.96
N ASN A 29 -3.00 -13.47 2.33
CA ASN A 29 -2.78 -13.44 0.88
C ASN A 29 -4.09 -13.57 0.09
N PHE A 30 -4.98 -14.45 0.51
CA PHE A 30 -6.28 -14.63 -0.14
C PHE A 30 -7.09 -13.33 -0.09
N PHE A 31 -7.21 -12.70 1.09
CA PHE A 31 -7.89 -11.42 1.23
C PHE A 31 -7.19 -10.29 0.46
N GLY A 32 -5.86 -10.25 0.45
CA GLY A 32 -5.09 -9.27 -0.32
C GLY A 32 -5.34 -9.38 -1.83
N ILE A 33 -5.33 -10.60 -2.38
CA ILE A 33 -5.63 -10.86 -3.78
C ILE A 33 -7.10 -10.52 -4.10
N ALA A 34 -8.04 -10.97 -3.26
CA ALA A 34 -9.46 -10.64 -3.44
C ALA A 34 -9.70 -9.13 -3.43
N ALA A 35 -9.08 -8.40 -2.49
CA ALA A 35 -9.17 -6.95 -2.39
C ALA A 35 -8.58 -6.25 -3.64
N LEU A 36 -7.52 -6.78 -4.25
CA LEU A 36 -6.97 -6.26 -5.50
C LEU A 36 -8.00 -6.31 -6.64
N PHE A 37 -8.72 -7.43 -6.80
CA PHE A 37 -9.74 -7.55 -7.85
C PHE A 37 -10.95 -6.65 -7.58
N VAL A 38 -11.41 -6.57 -6.33
CA VAL A 38 -12.50 -5.67 -5.94
C VAL A 38 -12.11 -4.21 -6.21
N PHE A 39 -10.91 -3.81 -5.79
CA PHE A 39 -10.41 -2.46 -6.03
C PHE A 39 -10.26 -2.16 -7.53
N GLY A 40 -9.74 -3.09 -8.31
CA GLY A 40 -9.63 -2.97 -9.76
C GLY A 40 -10.99 -2.77 -10.44
N ALA A 41 -12.01 -3.54 -10.04
CA ALA A 41 -13.37 -3.38 -10.55
C ALA A 41 -13.94 -1.99 -10.22
N VAL A 42 -13.84 -1.55 -8.95
CA VAL A 42 -14.30 -0.22 -8.53
C VAL A 42 -13.57 0.89 -9.29
N PHE A 43 -12.27 0.74 -9.53
CA PHE A 43 -11.47 1.69 -10.27
C PHE A 43 -11.91 1.81 -11.73
N ILE A 44 -12.19 0.68 -12.40
CA ILE A 44 -12.69 0.66 -13.77
C ILE A 44 -14.05 1.33 -13.85
N GLU A 45 -14.98 1.00 -12.96
CA GLU A 45 -16.31 1.61 -12.92
C GLU A 45 -16.23 3.12 -12.67
N ALA A 46 -15.34 3.57 -11.79
CA ALA A 46 -15.11 5.00 -11.57
C ALA A 46 -14.56 5.69 -12.84
N TYR A 47 -13.66 5.04 -13.58
CA TYR A 47 -13.16 5.58 -14.85
C TYR A 47 -14.27 5.67 -15.91
N VAL A 48 -15.08 4.61 -16.06
CA VAL A 48 -16.24 4.58 -16.94
C VAL A 48 -17.22 5.71 -16.60
N LEU A 49 -17.53 5.89 -15.32
CA LEU A 49 -18.42 6.94 -14.84
C LEU A 49 -17.90 8.35 -15.17
N LEU A 50 -16.59 8.59 -15.00
CA LEU A 50 -15.98 9.90 -15.23
C LEU A 50 -15.76 10.23 -16.71
N THR A 51 -15.61 9.21 -17.57
CA THR A 51 -15.28 9.40 -18.98
C THR A 51 -16.44 9.13 -19.94
N GLY A 52 -17.50 8.45 -19.48
CA GLY A 52 -18.59 7.96 -20.32
C GLY A 52 -18.17 6.88 -21.32
N LYS A 53 -16.97 6.31 -21.18
CA LYS A 53 -16.43 5.27 -22.07
C LYS A 53 -16.89 3.88 -21.64
N ASN A 54 -16.86 2.93 -22.56
CA ASN A 54 -17.11 1.52 -22.24
C ASN A 54 -15.94 0.96 -21.40
N GLY A 55 -16.24 0.12 -20.41
CA GLY A 55 -15.24 -0.50 -19.52
C GLY A 55 -14.22 -1.40 -20.22
N THR A 56 -14.46 -1.75 -21.49
CA THR A 56 -13.55 -2.51 -22.33
C THR A 56 -12.62 -1.64 -23.20
N ASP A 57 -12.85 -0.33 -23.31
CA ASP A 57 -12.01 0.62 -24.06
C ASP A 57 -11.21 1.50 -23.10
N ILE A 58 -10.48 0.86 -22.18
CA ILE A 58 -9.58 1.55 -21.26
C ILE A 58 -8.38 2.03 -22.07
N ARG A 59 -8.23 3.36 -22.14
CA ARG A 59 -7.07 4.01 -22.75
C ARG A 59 -6.30 4.76 -21.68
N VAL A 60 -4.98 4.77 -21.81
CA VAL A 60 -4.14 5.65 -21.00
C VAL A 60 -4.33 7.08 -21.49
N ASP A 61 -5.31 7.76 -20.89
CA ASP A 61 -5.59 9.17 -21.10
C ASP A 61 -5.28 9.97 -19.82
N LEU A 62 -5.48 11.28 -19.89
CA LEU A 62 -5.21 12.18 -18.78
C LEU A 62 -6.03 11.81 -17.52
N ILE A 63 -7.29 11.40 -17.69
CA ILE A 63 -8.16 11.04 -16.56
C ILE A 63 -7.64 9.77 -15.89
N PHE A 64 -7.27 8.76 -16.69
CA PHE A 64 -6.66 7.53 -16.18
C PHE A 64 -5.40 7.82 -15.37
N VAL A 65 -4.50 8.65 -15.89
CA VAL A 65 -3.25 9.03 -15.21
C VAL A 65 -3.51 9.77 -13.91
N LEU A 66 -4.50 10.68 -13.88
CA LEU A 66 -4.89 11.42 -12.67
C LEU A 66 -5.59 10.54 -11.63
N MET A 67 -6.26 9.47 -12.04
CA MET A 67 -6.89 8.52 -11.12
C MET A 67 -5.88 7.66 -10.38
N ILE A 68 -4.68 7.39 -10.92
CA ILE A 68 -3.64 6.60 -10.24
C ILE A 68 -3.27 7.19 -8.86
N PRO A 69 -2.84 8.46 -8.73
CA PRO A 69 -2.51 9.00 -7.42
C PRO A 69 -3.72 9.03 -6.48
N LEU A 70 -4.93 9.27 -7.00
CA LEU A 70 -6.16 9.17 -6.20
C LEU A 70 -6.39 7.74 -5.68
N ALA A 71 -6.20 6.73 -6.51
CA ALA A 71 -6.28 5.33 -6.12
C ALA A 71 -5.26 4.97 -5.06
N VAL A 72 -4.01 5.41 -5.20
CA VAL A 72 -2.99 5.19 -4.18
C VAL A 72 -3.37 5.90 -2.88
N MET A 73 -3.89 7.13 -2.93
CA MET A 73 -4.38 7.82 -1.72
C MET A 73 -5.50 7.03 -1.02
N VAL A 74 -6.49 6.54 -1.76
CA VAL A 74 -7.57 5.70 -1.21
C VAL A 74 -7.02 4.39 -0.64
N HIS A 75 -6.04 3.78 -1.30
CA HIS A 75 -5.35 2.58 -0.83
C HIS A 75 -4.66 2.80 0.52
N GLU A 76 -3.86 3.87 0.63
CA GLU A 76 -3.19 4.19 1.89
C GLU A 76 -4.20 4.56 2.98
N LEU A 77 -5.30 5.25 2.64
CA LEU A 77 -6.39 5.53 3.57
C LEU A 77 -7.03 4.24 4.11
N ALA A 78 -7.27 3.25 3.26
CA ALA A 78 -7.80 1.96 3.69
C ALA A 78 -6.86 1.27 4.70
N HIS A 79 -5.54 1.29 4.46
CA HIS A 79 -4.56 0.82 5.42
C HIS A 79 -4.63 1.59 6.74
N GLY A 80 -4.67 2.93 6.66
CA GLY A 80 -4.78 3.78 7.86
C GLY A 80 -6.06 3.53 8.67
N LEU A 81 -7.20 3.30 8.00
CA LEU A 81 -8.46 2.95 8.65
C LEU A 81 -8.38 1.61 9.37
N VAL A 82 -7.80 0.59 8.73
CA VAL A 82 -7.57 -0.72 9.35
C VAL A 82 -6.64 -0.58 10.55
N MET A 83 -5.52 0.16 10.40
CA MET A 83 -4.62 0.45 11.53
C MET A 83 -5.36 1.14 12.68
N GLY A 84 -6.20 2.13 12.39
CA GLY A 84 -7.02 2.84 13.36
C GLY A 84 -8.00 1.92 14.11
N PHE A 85 -8.68 1.04 13.37
CA PHE A 85 -9.65 0.08 13.93
C PHE A 85 -9.00 -0.85 14.96
N PHE A 86 -7.76 -1.27 14.73
CA PHE A 86 -7.01 -2.10 15.67
C PHE A 86 -6.31 -1.31 16.80
N GLY A 87 -6.53 0.00 16.91
CA GLY A 87 -5.95 0.86 17.95
C GLY A 87 -4.63 1.55 17.56
N GLY A 88 -4.24 1.43 16.29
CA GLY A 88 -3.14 2.18 15.70
C GLY A 88 -3.43 3.67 15.59
N ARG A 89 -2.39 4.51 15.63
CA ARG A 89 -2.50 5.94 15.29
C ARG A 89 -1.92 6.17 13.89
N PRO A 90 -2.73 6.08 12.82
CA PRO A 90 -2.24 6.20 11.46
C PRO A 90 -1.66 7.60 11.21
N LYS A 91 -0.52 7.63 10.55
CA LYS A 91 0.15 8.80 9.99
C LYS A 91 0.33 8.54 8.51
N PHE A 92 -0.03 9.52 7.70
CA PHE A 92 0.08 9.45 6.25
C PHE A 92 1.23 10.32 5.78
N GLY A 93 1.86 9.95 4.68
CA GLY A 93 2.85 10.77 4.03
C GLY A 93 3.04 10.41 2.57
N PHE A 94 3.88 11.19 1.92
CA PHE A 94 4.36 10.92 0.57
C PHE A 94 5.87 11.11 0.53
N GLY A 95 6.52 10.47 -0.43
CA GLY A 95 7.96 10.56 -0.62
C GLY A 95 8.35 10.28 -2.07
N ILE A 96 9.65 10.37 -2.34
CA ILE A 96 10.22 10.02 -3.64
C ILE A 96 11.25 8.92 -3.42
N ALA A 97 10.95 7.72 -3.92
CA ALA A 97 11.89 6.61 -3.92
C ALA A 97 12.92 6.80 -5.04
N HIS A 98 14.20 6.61 -4.71
CA HIS A 98 15.32 6.69 -5.65
C HIS A 98 15.32 7.95 -6.54
N LYS A 99 14.82 9.08 -6.01
CA LYS A 99 14.71 10.40 -6.69
C LYS A 99 13.79 10.44 -7.92
N LEU A 100 13.06 9.37 -8.25
CA LEU A 100 12.24 9.32 -9.46
C LEU A 100 10.77 8.93 -9.20
N LEU A 101 10.52 8.01 -8.25
CA LEU A 101 9.21 7.40 -8.11
C LEU A 101 8.47 7.99 -6.90
N PRO A 102 7.42 8.81 -7.12
CA PRO A 102 6.57 9.25 -6.03
C PRO A 102 5.84 8.03 -5.43
N TYR A 103 5.78 7.97 -4.11
CA TYR A 103 5.01 6.96 -3.39
C TYR A 103 4.28 7.60 -2.22
N PHE A 104 3.12 7.04 -1.88
CA PHE A 104 2.39 7.38 -0.67
C PHE A 104 2.57 6.25 0.35
N TYR A 105 2.36 6.54 1.62
CA TYR A 105 2.41 5.53 2.67
C TYR A 105 1.47 5.86 3.83
N ALA A 106 0.88 4.83 4.42
CA ALA A 106 0.25 4.81 5.73
C ALA A 106 1.13 4.05 6.74
N THR A 107 1.33 4.62 7.92
CA THR A 107 2.16 4.05 9.00
C THR A 107 1.53 4.30 10.36
N ALA A 108 1.74 3.41 11.33
CA ALA A 108 1.30 3.62 12.71
C ALA A 108 2.44 3.30 13.68
N GLN A 109 2.64 4.16 14.70
CA GLN A 109 3.66 3.99 15.75
C GLN A 109 3.15 3.13 16.93
N THR A 110 2.20 2.23 16.69
CA THR A 110 1.53 1.47 17.76
C THR A 110 2.05 0.04 17.80
N PHE A 111 2.46 -0.40 18.99
CA PHE A 111 2.77 -1.80 19.27
C PHE A 111 1.49 -2.53 19.66
N PHE A 112 1.00 -3.43 18.81
CA PHE A 112 -0.16 -4.27 19.13
C PHE A 112 0.29 -5.41 20.07
N LYS A 113 -0.33 -5.52 21.25
CA LYS A 113 -0.06 -6.65 22.16
C LYS A 113 -0.87 -7.87 21.70
N ARG A 114 -0.18 -8.99 21.48
CA ARG A 114 -0.73 -10.22 20.84
C ARG A 114 -1.75 -10.98 21.70
N ASN A 115 -1.89 -10.69 22.99
CA ASN A 115 -2.88 -11.30 23.87
C ASN A 115 -3.57 -10.23 24.74
N GLN A 116 -4.85 -9.99 24.47
CA GLN A 116 -5.85 -9.69 25.48
C GLN A 116 -6.87 -10.83 25.47
#